data_AF-A0A529GDL3-F1
#
_entry.id   AF-A0A529GDL3-F1
#
_cell.length_a   1.000
_cell.length_b   1.000
_cell.length_c   1.000
_cell.angle_alpha   90.00
_cell.angle_beta   90.00
_cell.angle_gamma   90.00
#
_symmetry.space_group_name_H-M   'P 1'
#
loop_
_entity.id
_entity.type
_entity.pdbx_description
1 polymer ?
#
loop_
_entity_poly.entity_id
_entity_poly.type
_entity_poly.pdbx_seq_one_letter_code
_entity_poly.pdbx_strand_id
1 'polypeptide(L)'
;MDDNHNGACLCGAVRFRTRGALRGVVYCHCSQCRRQNGHFVAATSAKDADIDIEGAEALTWYGASDVARRGFCRICGSLLFWKHNELDQISIMAGAFDRP
;
A
#
# COMPACT_ATOMS: atom_id res chain seq x y z
N MET A 1 -0.55 20.74 -12.58
CA MET A 1 -0.81 19.36 -13.02
C MET A 1 -1.41 18.67 -11.82
N ASP A 2 -2.52 17.99 -11.99
CA ASP A 2 -3.20 17.32 -10.88
C ASP A 2 -2.43 16.03 -10.61
N ASP A 3 -1.58 16.02 -9.58
CA ASP A 3 -0.71 14.90 -9.19
C ASP A 3 -1.53 13.80 -8.48
N ASN A 4 -2.60 13.36 -9.15
CA ASN A 4 -3.50 12.34 -8.67
C ASN A 4 -3.11 10.98 -9.26
N HIS A 5 -2.91 10.00 -8.39
CA HIS A 5 -2.52 8.66 -8.79
C HIS A 5 -3.55 7.66 -8.26
N ASN A 6 -4.09 6.84 -9.14
CA ASN A 6 -5.08 5.83 -8.80
C ASN A 6 -4.44 4.44 -8.79
N GLY A 7 -5.00 3.56 -7.97
CA GLY A 7 -4.63 2.17 -7.93
C GLY A 7 -5.69 1.31 -7.29
N ALA A 8 -5.49 0.01 -7.39
CA ALA A 8 -6.42 -0.99 -6.87
C ALA A 8 -5.71 -2.30 -6.54
N CYS A 9 -6.39 -3.16 -5.79
CA CYS A 9 -6.04 -4.57 -5.74
C CYS A 9 -6.39 -5.27 -7.06
N LEU A 10 -5.88 -6.49 -7.24
CA LEU A 10 -6.08 -7.29 -8.46
C LEU A 10 -7.56 -7.47 -8.84
N CYS A 11 -8.45 -7.69 -7.86
CA CYS A 11 -9.88 -7.85 -8.12
C CYS A 11 -10.67 -6.52 -8.15
N GLY A 12 -10.02 -5.39 -7.90
CA GLY A 12 -10.67 -4.07 -7.88
C GLY A 12 -11.57 -3.78 -6.68
N ALA A 13 -11.67 -4.70 -5.71
CA ALA A 13 -12.52 -4.53 -4.52
C ALA A 13 -11.96 -3.52 -3.51
N VAL A 14 -10.64 -3.28 -3.52
CA VAL A 14 -10.00 -2.19 -2.79
C VAL A 14 -9.43 -1.24 -3.81
N ARG A 15 -9.82 0.03 -3.74
CA ARG A 15 -9.33 1.11 -4.60
C ARG A 15 -8.74 2.21 -3.74
N PHE A 16 -7.77 2.93 -4.28
CA PHE A 16 -7.22 4.09 -3.61
C PHE A 16 -6.84 5.18 -4.61
N ARG A 17 -6.83 6.41 -4.10
CA ARG A 17 -6.37 7.59 -4.83
C ARG A 17 -5.43 8.37 -3.94
N THR A 18 -4.22 8.67 -4.43
CA THR A 18 -3.29 9.59 -3.76
C THR A 18 -3.29 10.96 -4.43
N ARG A 19 -2.98 12.00 -3.66
CA ARG A 19 -2.80 13.38 -4.09
C ARG A 19 -1.35 13.82 -3.88
N GLY A 20 -0.83 14.64 -4.78
CA GLY A 20 0.48 15.27 -4.64
C GLY A 20 1.65 14.33 -4.90
N ALA A 21 2.84 14.81 -4.53
CA ALA A 21 4.08 14.10 -4.80
C ALA A 21 4.21 12.83 -3.97
N LEU A 22 4.55 11.74 -4.64
CA LEU A 22 4.88 10.47 -4.04
C LEU A 22 6.38 10.39 -3.73
N ARG A 23 6.76 9.73 -2.63
CA ARG A 23 8.17 9.42 -2.35
C ARG A 23 8.74 8.53 -3.47
N GLY A 24 10.02 8.67 -3.81
CA GLY A 24 10.70 7.74 -4.71
C GLY A 24 10.53 6.27 -4.27
N VAL A 25 10.39 5.35 -5.22
CA VAL A 25 10.18 3.92 -4.93
C VAL A 25 11.38 3.35 -4.18
N VAL A 26 11.12 2.61 -3.09
CA VAL A 26 12.14 1.84 -2.36
C VAL A 26 11.86 0.35 -2.47
N TYR A 27 12.95 -0.41 -2.36
CA TYR A 27 12.93 -1.86 -2.47
C TYR A 27 13.32 -2.50 -1.14
N CYS A 28 12.36 -3.17 -0.50
CA CYS A 28 12.58 -3.84 0.78
C CYS A 28 12.78 -5.34 0.58
N HIS A 29 13.93 -5.83 1.04
CA HIS A 29 14.35 -7.22 0.88
C HIS A 29 14.25 -8.02 2.18
N CYS A 30 13.64 -7.49 3.25
CA CYS A 30 13.59 -8.18 4.54
C CYS A 30 12.78 -9.50 4.48
N SER A 31 12.99 -10.38 5.46
CA SER A 31 12.32 -11.68 5.51
C SER A 31 10.79 -11.57 5.52
N GLN A 32 10.21 -10.58 6.21
CA GLN A 32 8.76 -10.36 6.22
C GLN A 32 8.22 -9.98 4.84
N CYS A 33 8.89 -9.05 4.14
CA CYS A 33 8.48 -8.63 2.80
C CYS A 33 8.59 -9.79 1.80
N ARG A 34 9.69 -10.56 1.85
CA ARG A 34 9.84 -11.76 1.00
C ARG A 34 8.78 -12.83 1.26
N ARG A 35 8.46 -13.10 2.52
CA ARG A 35 7.45 -14.11 2.87
C ARG A 35 6.03 -13.69 2.49
N GLN A 36 5.70 -12.41 2.58
CA GLN A 36 4.35 -11.93 2.31
C GLN A 36 4.09 -11.72 0.81
N ASN A 37 5.08 -11.26 0.06
CA ASN A 37 4.91 -10.95 -1.36
C ASN A 37 5.31 -12.12 -2.28
N GLY A 38 6.15 -13.04 -1.80
CA GLY A 38 6.81 -14.05 -2.64
C GLY A 38 8.06 -13.51 -3.35
N HIS A 39 8.31 -12.19 -3.27
CA HIS A 39 9.48 -11.49 -3.80
C HIS A 39 9.88 -10.31 -2.89
N PHE A 40 10.86 -9.49 -3.27
CA PHE A 40 11.04 -8.19 -2.60
C PHE A 40 9.83 -7.28 -2.82
N VAL A 41 9.60 -6.34 -1.90
CA VAL A 41 8.56 -5.31 -2.05
C VAL A 41 9.13 -4.07 -2.72
N ALA A 42 8.46 -3.53 -3.73
CA ALA A 42 8.65 -2.19 -4.25
C ALA A 42 7.53 -1.28 -3.74
N ALA A 43 7.86 -0.20 -3.03
CA ALA A 43 6.85 0.67 -2.42
C ALA A 43 7.22 2.16 -2.52
N THR A 44 6.22 2.99 -2.76
CA THR A 44 6.27 4.45 -2.58
C THR A 44 5.60 4.83 -1.24
N SER A 45 5.44 6.12 -0.93
CA SER A 45 4.61 6.58 0.16
C SER A 45 3.93 7.92 -0.14
N ALA A 46 2.79 8.12 0.52
CA ALA A 46 2.04 9.38 0.61
C ALA A 46 1.76 9.69 2.08
N LYS A 47 1.35 10.93 2.37
CA LYS A 47 0.78 11.27 3.68
C LYS A 47 -0.60 10.63 3.82
N ASP A 48 -0.99 10.34 5.06
CA ASP A 48 -2.33 9.80 5.34
C ASP A 48 -3.44 10.75 4.89
N ALA A 49 -3.24 12.06 5.04
CA ALA A 49 -4.18 13.09 4.58
C ALA A 49 -4.31 13.15 3.04
N ASP A 50 -3.35 12.59 2.32
CA ASP A 50 -3.25 12.65 0.87
C ASP A 50 -3.63 11.33 0.19
N ILE A 51 -4.25 10.39 0.92
CA ILE A 51 -4.78 9.15 0.36
C ILE A 51 -6.26 8.96 0.73
N ASP A 52 -7.08 8.63 -0.26
CA ASP A 52 -8.43 8.11 -0.04
C ASP A 52 -8.43 6.62 -0.36
N ILE A 53 -9.05 5.79 0.48
CA ILE A 53 -9.15 4.34 0.30
C ILE A 53 -10.63 3.93 0.35
N GLU A 54 -11.07 3.20 -0.66
CA GLU A 54 -12.42 2.64 -0.79
C GLU A 54 -12.38 1.11 -0.67
N GLY A 55 -13.51 0.50 -0.30
CA GLY A 55 -13.63 -0.95 -0.13
C GLY A 55 -13.05 -1.46 1.19
N ALA A 56 -13.31 -0.75 2.29
CA ALA A 56 -12.79 -1.08 3.63
C ALA A 56 -13.19 -2.50 4.09
N GLU A 57 -14.35 -3.00 3.65
CA GLU A 57 -14.84 -4.35 3.91
C GLU A 57 -13.97 -5.44 3.26
N ALA A 58 -13.29 -5.12 2.17
CA ALA A 58 -12.36 -6.02 1.48
C ALA A 58 -10.91 -5.82 1.94
N LEU A 59 -10.58 -4.75 2.66
CA LEU A 59 -9.26 -4.44 3.17
C LEU A 59 -9.04 -5.02 4.57
N THR A 60 -8.07 -5.92 4.70
CA THR A 60 -7.63 -6.46 5.99
C THR A 60 -6.31 -5.84 6.42
N TRP A 61 -6.23 -5.47 7.70
CA TRP A 61 -4.98 -5.04 8.34
C TRP A 61 -4.41 -6.14 9.22
N TYR A 62 -3.13 -6.47 9.03
CA TYR A 62 -2.38 -7.42 9.83
C TYR A 62 -1.17 -6.75 10.48
N GLY A 63 -1.14 -6.71 11.81
CA GLY A 63 0.02 -6.24 12.59
C GLY A 63 1.14 -7.27 12.55
N ALA A 64 2.12 -7.07 11.67
CA ALA A 64 3.26 -7.99 11.57
C ALA A 64 4.33 -7.74 12.64
N SER A 65 4.24 -6.61 13.33
CA SER A 65 5.01 -6.26 14.53
C SER A 65 4.25 -5.19 15.32
N ASP A 66 4.74 -4.87 16.52
CA ASP A 66 4.19 -3.77 17.34
C ASP A 66 4.40 -2.39 16.71
N VAL A 67 5.25 -2.31 15.69
CA VAL A 67 5.65 -1.06 15.03
C VAL A 67 4.79 -0.75 13.81
N ALA A 68 4.30 -1.78 13.10
CA ALA A 68 3.63 -1.58 11.82
C ALA A 68 2.64 -2.66 11.45
N ARG A 69 1.66 -2.25 10.64
CA ARG A 69 0.63 -3.11 10.05
C ARG A 69 0.70 -3.12 8.52
N ARG A 70 0.24 -4.22 7.94
CA ARG A 70 0.17 -4.45 6.49
C ARG A 70 -1.28 -4.53 6.06
N GLY A 71 -1.64 -3.80 5.01
CA GLY A 71 -2.98 -3.79 4.42
C GLY A 71 -3.02 -4.64 3.16
N PHE A 72 -3.92 -5.62 3.10
CA PHE A 72 -4.07 -6.50 1.94
C PHE A 72 -5.54 -6.79 1.65
N CYS A 73 -5.85 -7.06 0.38
CA CYS A 73 -7.21 -7.44 -0.02
C CYS A 73 -7.51 -8.87 0.43
N ARG A 74 -8.58 -9.06 1.21
CA ARG A 74 -9.01 -10.40 1.68
C ARG A 74 -9.58 -11.29 0.58
N ILE A 75 -9.91 -10.72 -0.58
CA ILE A 75 -10.53 -11.43 -1.70
C ILE A 75 -9.45 -11.99 -2.64
N CYS A 76 -8.53 -11.13 -3.12
CA CYS A 76 -7.51 -11.54 -4.10
C CYS A 76 -6.09 -11.67 -3.52
N GLY A 77 -5.88 -11.36 -2.23
CA GLY A 77 -4.58 -11.47 -1.57
C GLY A 77 -3.57 -10.38 -1.90
N SER A 78 -3.89 -9.40 -2.77
CA SER A 78 -2.96 -8.31 -3.10
C SER A 78 -2.53 -7.56 -1.85
N LEU A 79 -1.22 -7.52 -1.60
CA LEU A 79 -0.62 -6.60 -0.63
C LEU A 79 -0.69 -5.18 -1.20
N LEU A 80 -1.21 -4.23 -0.44
CA LEU A 80 -1.42 -2.85 -0.89
C LEU A 80 -0.65 -1.85 -0.06
N PHE A 81 -0.62 -2.04 1.25
CA PHE A 81 -0.13 -1.02 2.17
C PHE A 81 0.82 -1.57 3.22
N TRP A 82 1.77 -0.74 3.62
CA TRP A 82 2.50 -0.87 4.87
C TRP A 82 2.37 0.44 5.65
N LYS A 83 2.02 0.35 6.93
CA LYS A 83 1.72 1.51 7.76
C LYS A 83 2.44 1.38 9.09
N HIS A 84 3.38 2.29 9.34
CA HIS A 84 3.92 2.49 10.69
C HIS A 84 2.80 3.01 11.59
N ASN A 85 2.72 2.51 12.82
CA ASN A 85 1.62 2.84 13.72
C ASN A 85 1.66 4.31 14.19
N GLU A 86 2.85 4.92 14.27
CA GLU A 86 3.06 6.26 14.81
C GLU A 86 3.39 7.37 13.78
N LEU A 87 3.54 7.04 12.49
CA LEU A 87 3.87 8.04 11.47
C LEU A 87 2.60 8.49 10.74
N ASP A 88 2.61 9.70 10.17
CA ASP A 88 1.53 10.26 9.34
C ASP A 88 1.65 9.91 7.85
N GLN A 89 2.40 8.84 7.54
CA GLN A 89 2.61 8.35 6.18
C GLN A 89 2.21 6.88 6.03
N ILE A 90 1.79 6.55 4.82
CA ILE A 90 1.47 5.19 4.39
C ILE A 90 2.36 4.81 3.22
N SER A 91 3.00 3.65 3.30
CA SER A 91 3.69 3.07 2.16
C SER A 91 2.69 2.28 1.31
N ILE A 92 2.79 2.45 -0.01
CA ILE A 92 1.86 1.87 -0.99
C ILE A 92 2.69 1.00 -1.94
N MET A 93 2.24 -0.24 -2.20
CA MET A 93 2.90 -1.11 -3.15
C MET A 93 2.87 -0.48 -4.54
N ALA A 94 4.04 -0.25 -5.14
CA ALA A 94 4.15 0.51 -6.39
C ALA A 94 3.42 -0.18 -7.56
N GLY A 95 3.41 -1.51 -7.58
CA GLY A 95 2.69 -2.29 -8.61
C GLY A 95 1.17 -2.30 -8.45
N ALA A 96 0.61 -1.64 -7.44
CA ALA A 96 -0.85 -1.51 -7.27
C ALA A 96 -1.42 -0.24 -7.92
N PHE A 97 -0.58 0.67 -8.43
CA PHE A 97 -1.03 1.82 -9.21
C PHE A 97 -1.42 1.39 -10.63
N ASP A 98 -2.41 2.08 -11.21
CA ASP A 98 -2.93 1.77 -12.55
C ASP A 98 -1.91 2.06 -13.66
N ARG A 99 -0.97 2.98 -13.40
CA ARG A 99 0.11 3.36 -14.32
C ARG A 99 1.46 2.91 -13.75
N PRO A 100 2.37 2.38 -14.58
CA PRO A 100 3.73 2.05 -14.18
C PRO A 100 4.53 3.25 -13.66
#